data_AF-A0AAU6U7M9-F1
#
_entry.id   AF-A0AAU6U7M9-F1
#
_cell.length_a   1.000
_cell.length_b   1.000
_cell.length_c   1.000
_cell.angle_alpha   90.00
_cell.angle_beta   90.00
_cell.angle_gamma   90.00
#
_symmetry.space_group_name_H-M   'P 1'
#
loop_
_entity.id
_entity.type
_entity.pdbx_description
1 polymer ?
#
loop_
_entity_poly.entity_id
_entity_poly.type
_entity_poly.pdbx_seq_one_letter_code
_entity_poly.pdbx_strand_id
1 'polypeptide(L)' 'MASAAVISRHTVPGIKDAHTYLFLQGYTCIGTNWLRGLHGYARLENLASGRVQIVEGVA' A
#
# COMPACT_ATOMS: atom_id res chain seq x y z
N MET A 1 -22.66 -4.44 5.26
CA MET A 1 -21.66 -3.49 4.73
C MET A 1 -20.34 -3.83 5.38
N ALA A 2 -19.49 -4.63 4.73
CA ALA A 2 -18.20 -4.99 5.32
C ALA A 2 -17.27 -3.78 5.21
N SER A 3 -16.94 -3.18 6.35
CA SER A 3 -15.87 -2.20 6.45
C SER A 3 -14.60 -2.89 5.97
N ALA A 4 -14.03 -2.47 4.84
CA ALA A 4 -12.71 -2.90 4.42
C ALA A 4 -11.74 -2.61 5.58
N ALA A 5 -11.34 -3.66 6.30
CA ALA A 5 -10.59 -3.52 7.53
C ALA A 5 -9.15 -3.19 7.15
N VAL A 6 -8.80 -1.91 7.14
CA VAL A 6 -7.41 -1.48 6.97
C VAL A 6 -6.59 -2.17 8.06
N ILE A 7 -5.74 -3.11 7.65
CA ILE A 7 -4.94 -3.94 8.56
C ILE A 7 -3.74 -3.14 9.06
N SER A 8 -3.17 -2.30 8.18
CA SER A 8 -1.94 -1.57 8.48
C SER A 8 -1.84 -0.30 7.64
N ARG A 9 -1.22 0.73 8.23
CA ARG A 9 -0.87 1.99 7.55
C ARG A 9 0.59 2.29 7.81
N HIS A 10 1.35 2.45 6.75
CA HIS A 10 2.78 2.76 6.82
C HIS A 10 3.10 3.98 5.97
N THR A 11 3.97 4.88 6.45
CA THR A 11 4.35 6.09 5.68
C THR A 11 5.83 6.04 5.37
N VAL A 12 6.17 6.19 4.11
CA VAL A 12 7.54 6.15 3.60
C VAL A 12 7.91 7.47 2.94
N PRO A 13 9.21 7.81 2.89
CA PRO A 13 9.67 9.09 2.37
C PRO A 13 9.48 9.26 0.86
N GLY A 14 9.26 8.19 0.09
CA GLY A 14 9.01 8.29 -1.34
C GLY A 14 8.38 7.04 -1.96
N ILE A 15 7.99 7.16 -3.23
CA ILE A 15 7.29 6.08 -3.96
C ILE A 15 8.19 4.86 -4.22
N LYS A 16 9.51 5.08 -4.34
CA LYS A 16 10.48 3.98 -4.47
C LYS A 16 10.53 3.14 -3.19
N ASP A 17 10.62 3.78 -2.04
CA ASP A 17 10.57 3.09 -0.74
C ASP A 17 9.24 2.36 -0.55
N ALA A 18 8.14 2.93 -1.04
CA ALA A 18 6.83 2.31 -0.97
C ALA A 18 6.77 0.99 -1.78
N HIS A 19 7.26 1.03 -3.02
CA HIS A 19 7.35 -0.16 -3.85
C HIS A 19 8.31 -1.20 -3.27
N THR A 20 9.46 -0.79 -2.73
CA THR A 20 10.41 -1.72 -2.09
C THR A 20 9.78 -2.38 -0.87
N TYR A 21 9.12 -1.63 0.01
CA TYR A 21 8.44 -2.16 1.18
C TYR A 21 7.38 -3.21 0.78
N LEU A 22 6.53 -2.86 -0.19
CA LEU A 22 5.48 -3.75 -0.66
C LEU A 22 6.02 -5.00 -1.34
N PHE A 23 7.09 -4.88 -2.13
CA PHE A 23 7.78 -6.02 -2.73
C PHE A 23 8.34 -6.97 -1.66
N LEU A 24 8.96 -6.44 -0.60
CA LEU A 24 9.45 -7.23 0.53
C LEU A 24 8.33 -7.93 1.31
N GLN A 25 7.15 -7.32 1.38
CA GLN A 25 5.94 -7.92 1.96
C GLN A 25 5.23 -8.91 1.02
N GLY A 26 5.75 -9.13 -0.20
CA GLY A 26 5.17 -10.06 -1.17
C GLY A 26 3.92 -9.53 -1.88
N TYR A 27 3.74 -8.21 -1.93
CA TYR A 27 2.71 -7.58 -2.76
C TYR A 27 3.18 -7.47 -4.20
N THR A 28 2.31 -7.86 -5.12
CA THR A 28 2.51 -7.76 -6.57
C THR A 28 1.64 -6.63 -7.12
N CYS A 29 2.20 -5.78 -7.98
CA CYS A 29 1.48 -4.68 -8.62
C CYS A 29 0.36 -5.20 -9.54
N ILE A 30 -0.86 -4.70 -9.37
CA ILE A 30 -2.04 -5.08 -10.20
C ILE A 30 -2.73 -3.87 -10.85
N GLY A 31 -2.15 -2.68 -10.72
CA GLY A 31 -2.65 -1.43 -11.26
C GLY A 31 -1.77 -0.26 -10.82
N THR A 32 -2.09 0.96 -11.22
CA THR A 32 -1.19 2.12 -11.04
C THR A 32 -0.91 2.47 -9.58
N ASN A 33 -1.86 2.23 -8.68
CA ASN A 33 -1.77 2.56 -7.25
C ASN A 33 -2.23 1.40 -6.33
N TRP A 34 -2.49 0.22 -6.91
CA TRP A 34 -3.05 -0.92 -6.21
C TRP A 34 -2.13 -2.13 -6.37
N LEU A 35 -1.80 -2.74 -5.24
CA LEU A 35 -0.98 -3.94 -5.17
C LEU A 35 -1.75 -5.03 -4.45
N ARG A 36 -1.56 -6.29 -4.86
CA ARG A 36 -2.20 -7.46 -4.26
C ARG A 36 -1.13 -8.35 -3.66
N GLY A 37 -1.28 -8.67 -2.39
CA GLY A 37 -0.40 -9.56 -1.65
C GLY A 37 -1.19 -10.71 -1.04
N LEU A 38 -0.49 -11.57 -0.31
CA LEU A 38 -1.09 -12.68 0.43
C LEU A 38 -2.11 -12.19 1.48
N HIS A 39 -1.96 -10.95 1.96
CA HIS A 39 -2.77 -10.35 3.01
C HIS A 39 -3.90 -9.44 2.47
N GLY A 40 -4.21 -9.51 1.16
CA GLY A 40 -5.26 -8.70 0.52
C GLY A 40 -4.71 -7.64 -0.43
N TYR A 41 -5.37 -6.47 -0.50
CA TYR A 41 -4.90 -5.35 -1.33
C TYR A 41 -4.17 -4.29 -0.50
N ALA A 42 -3.17 -3.68 -1.10
CA ALA A 42 -2.49 -2.49 -0.62
C ALA A 42 -2.71 -1.34 -1.60
N ARG A 43 -2.92 -0.14 -1.07
CA ARG A 43 -3.06 1.10 -1.83
C ARG A 43 -1.92 2.06 -1.49
N LEU A 44 -1.40 2.73 -2.52
CA LEU A 44 -0.49 3.86 -2.36
C LEU A 44 -1.25 5.18 -2.42
N GLU A 45 -0.99 6.05 -1.45
CA GLU A 45 -1.53 7.40 -1.37
C GLU A 45 -0.38 8.41 -1.27
N ASN A 46 -0.24 9.26 -2.29
CA ASN A 46 0.76 10.33 -2.28
C ASN A 46 0.29 11.46 -1.37
N LEU A 47 1.11 11.80 -0.39
CA LEU A 47 0.86 12.92 0.51
C LEU A 47 1.41 14.22 -0.10
N ALA A 48 0.76 15.35 0.19
CA ALA A 48 1.21 16.67 -0.27
C ALA A 48 2.62 17.05 0.23
N SER A 49 3.10 16.37 1.28
CA SER A 49 4.46 16.49 1.81
C SER A 49 5.54 15.79 0.97
N GLY A 50 5.16 15.15 -0.15
CA GLY A 50 6.06 14.34 -0.99
C GLY A 50 6.29 12.92 -0.47
N ARG A 51 5.74 12.59 0.70
CA ARG A 51 5.76 11.24 1.28
C ARG A 51 4.68 10.36 0.65
N VAL A 52 4.81 9.05 0.80
CA VAL A 52 3.80 8.09 0.33
C VAL A 52 3.27 7.30 1.51
N GLN A 53 1.95 7.24 1.64
CA GLN A 53 1.26 6.39 2.59
C GLN A 53 0.85 5.10 1.90
N ILE A 54 1.17 3.98 2.54
CA ILE A 54 0.82 2.63 2.14
C ILE A 54 -0.32 2.20 3.06
N VAL A 55 -1.45 1.80 2.48
CA VAL A 55 -2.64 1.34 3.19
C VAL A 55 -2.86 -0.13 2.84
N GLU A 56 -2.62 -1.02 3.77
CA GLU A 56 -2.69 -2.48 3.57
C GLU A 56 -4.01 -3.04 4.10
N GLY A 57 -4.49 -4.12 3.48
CA GLY A 57 -5.70 -4.84 3.91
C GLY A 57 -7.00 -4.24 3.40
N VAL A 58 -6.97 -3.52 2.27
CA VAL A 58 -8.21 -3.10 1.61
C VAL A 58 -8.86 -4.38 1.03
N ALA A 59 -10.12 -4.64 1.39
CA ALA A 59 -10.91 -5.80 0.96
C ALA A 59 -12.01 -5.36 -0.02
#